data_AF-A0A7Y2RAB7-F1
#
_entry.id   AF-A0A7Y2RAB7-F1
#
_cell.length_a   1.000
_cell.length_b   1.000
_cell.length_c   1.000
_cell.angle_alpha   90.00
_cell.angle_beta   90.00
_cell.angle_gamma   90.00
#
_symmetry.space_group_name_H-M   'P 1'
#
loop_
_entity.id
_entity.type
_entity.pdbx_description
1 polymer ?
#
loop_
_entity_poly.entity_id
_entity_poly.type
_entity_poly.pdbx_seq_one_letter_code
_entity_poly.pdbx_strand_id
1 'polypeptide(L)'
;MASQIVHFAGLSDRDRKAASPLPKLGAGDRLELHVRHEGGKDQTLSIPPSAAAAVQVLLAHMLRGERVAVLAEDQELSPTEVAAILGISRPLVVLRMDRGDLPFRYVGKHRRALLKDVLGLKSRLDVRQAAVDALAEDTEDLIQTHGL
;
A
#
# COMPACT_ATOMS: atom_id res chain seq x y z
N MET A 1 14.17 4.31 19.30
CA MET A 1 13.81 5.38 18.35
C MET A 1 13.16 4.69 17.16
N ALA A 2 11.84 4.85 16.97
CA ALA A 2 11.17 4.27 15.81
C ALA A 2 11.56 5.11 14.60
N SER A 3 12.29 4.50 13.66
CA SER A 3 12.72 5.13 12.42
C SER A 3 11.46 5.42 11.59
N GLN A 4 10.90 6.62 11.72
CA GLN A 4 9.85 7.11 10.83
C GLN A 4 10.47 7.35 9.46
N ILE A 5 10.61 6.29 8.67
CA ILE A 5 11.02 6.40 7.28
C ILE A 5 9.75 6.49 6.45
N VAL A 6 9.10 7.65 6.48
CA VAL A 6 8.09 8.00 5.47
C VAL A 6 8.79 8.86 4.42
N HIS A 7 9.18 8.24 3.31
CA HIS A 7 9.68 8.97 2.15
C HIS A 7 8.51 9.28 1.22
N PHE A 8 8.24 10.56 1.04
CA PHE A 8 7.32 11.05 0.02
C PHE A 8 8.10 11.38 -1.25
N ALA A 9 7.68 10.78 -2.35
CA ALA A 9 8.22 11.09 -3.67
C ALA A 9 7.08 11.45 -4.63
N GLY A 10 7.33 12.44 -5.47
CA GLY A 10 6.46 12.84 -6.57
C GLY A 10 7.30 13.38 -7.72
N LEU A 11 6.82 13.20 -8.95
CA LEU A 11 7.46 13.78 -10.14
C LEU A 11 6.93 15.20 -10.34
N SER A 12 7.85 16.11 -10.67
CA SER A 12 7.46 17.42 -11.21
C SER A 12 6.71 17.23 -12.54
N ASP A 13 5.90 18.21 -12.94
CA ASP A 13 5.19 18.12 -14.23
C ASP A 13 6.16 18.00 -15.42
N ARG A 14 7.36 18.59 -15.30
CA ARG A 14 8.42 18.45 -16.31
C ARG A 14 8.92 17.02 -16.38
N ASP A 15 9.25 16.42 -15.23
CA ASP A 15 9.78 15.05 -15.18
C ASP A 15 8.72 14.04 -15.59
N ARG A 16 7.46 14.26 -15.22
CA ARG A 16 6.32 13.41 -15.62
C ARG A 16 6.13 13.39 -17.13
N LYS A 17 6.29 14.53 -17.81
CA LYS A 17 6.20 14.63 -19.28
C LYS A 17 7.39 13.99 -19.99
N ALA A 18 8.57 14.01 -19.36
CA ALA A 18 9.77 13.40 -19.92
C ALA A 18 9.86 11.90 -19.66
N ALA A 19 9.24 11.40 -18.59
CA ALA A 19 9.25 10.01 -18.21
C ALA A 19 8.33 9.17 -19.12
N SER A 20 8.87 8.06 -19.62
CA SER A 20 8.07 7.04 -20.31
C SER A 20 7.52 6.03 -19.29
N PRO A 21 6.28 5.55 -19.45
CA PRO A 21 5.76 4.48 -18.62
C PRO A 21 6.61 3.23 -18.79
N LEU A 22 6.83 2.51 -17.69
CA LEU A 22 7.51 1.22 -17.72
C LEU A 22 6.69 0.23 -18.55
N PRO A 23 7.31 -0.48 -19.51
CA PRO A 23 6.64 -1.59 -20.17
C PRO A 23 6.34 -2.69 -19.16
N LYS A 24 5.33 -3.53 -19.45
CA LYS A 24 5.09 -4.74 -18.66
C LYS A 24 6.30 -5.66 -18.80
N LEU A 25 6.95 -5.96 -17.68
CA LEU A 25 8.07 -6.89 -17.65
C LEU A 25 7.53 -8.33 -17.81
N GLY A 26 8.00 -9.03 -18.83
CA GLY A 26 7.74 -10.44 -19.09
C GLY A 26 8.70 -11.37 -18.35
N ALA A 27 8.48 -12.68 -18.50
CA ALA A 27 9.36 -13.69 -17.95
C ALA A 27 10.75 -13.61 -18.62
N GLY A 28 11.78 -13.28 -17.83
CA GLY A 28 13.16 -13.13 -18.31
C GLY A 28 13.63 -11.68 -18.42
N ASP A 29 12.70 -10.71 -18.34
CA ASP A 29 13.06 -9.30 -18.34
C ASP A 29 13.75 -8.91 -17.02
N ARG A 30 14.74 -8.02 -17.11
CA ARG A 30 15.50 -7.52 -15.96
C ARG A 30 15.36 -6.01 -15.86
N LEU A 31 15.07 -5.54 -14.65
CA LEU A 31 15.07 -4.13 -14.35
C LEU A 31 16.45 -3.72 -13.81
N GLU A 32 17.03 -2.68 -14.39
CA GLU A 32 18.35 -2.16 -14.00
C GLU A 32 18.24 -0.67 -13.67
N LEU A 33 18.90 -0.26 -12.59
CA LEU A 33 19.07 1.14 -12.22
C LEU A 33 20.46 1.60 -12.65
N HIS A 34 20.49 2.59 -13.54
CA HIS A 34 21.72 3.21 -14.01
C HIS A 34 21.95 4.52 -13.27
N VAL A 35 23.04 4.60 -12.51
CA VAL A 35 23.46 5.77 -11.75
C VAL A 35 24.67 6.37 -12.43
N ARG A 36 24.53 7.60 -12.95
CA ARG A 36 25.63 8.36 -13.53
C ARG A 36 26.19 9.31 -12.48
N HIS A 37 27.44 9.10 -12.09
CA HIS A 37 28.14 10.00 -11.18
C HIS A 37 28.81 11.14 -11.96
N GLU A 38 28.90 12.34 -11.38
CA GLU A 38 29.55 13.51 -12.01
C GLU A 38 31.03 13.26 -12.37
N GLY A 39 31.68 12.29 -11.71
CA GLY A 39 33.06 11.85 -12.02
C GLY A 39 33.19 10.83 -13.16
N GLY A 40 32.13 10.59 -13.94
CA GLY A 40 32.15 9.72 -15.13
C GLY A 40 32.15 8.21 -14.86
N LYS A 41 32.01 7.79 -13.59
CA LYS A 41 31.72 6.39 -13.26
C LYS A 41 30.22 6.17 -13.41
N ASP A 42 29.84 5.38 -14.40
CA ASP A 42 28.47 4.86 -14.51
C ASP A 42 28.40 3.56 -13.68
N GLN A 43 27.40 3.45 -12.82
CA GLN A 43 27.12 2.25 -12.04
C GLN A 43 25.76 1.68 -12.45
N THR A 44 25.74 0.40 -12.81
CA THR A 44 24.50 -0.34 -13.09
C THR A 44 24.20 -1.28 -11.94
N LEU A 45 23.00 -1.17 -11.37
CA LEU A 45 22.51 -2.00 -10.28
C LEU A 45 21.32 -2.82 -10.78
N SER A 46 21.40 -4.16 -10.66
CA SER A 46 20.27 -5.02 -10.98
C SER A 46 19.23 -4.97 -9.86
N ILE A 47 17.97 -4.76 -10.22
CA ILE A 47 16.84 -4.76 -9.29
C ILE A 47 16.25 -6.18 -9.23
N PRO A 48 16.18 -6.82 -8.04
CA PRO A 48 15.56 -8.14 -7.90
C PRO A 48 14.08 -8.14 -8.34
N PRO A 49 13.55 -9.29 -8.83
CA PRO A 49 12.16 -9.36 -9.31
C PRO A 49 11.11 -8.88 -8.30
N SER A 50 11.30 -9.19 -7.01
CA SER A 50 10.39 -8.75 -5.93
C SER A 50 10.36 -7.22 -5.77
N ALA A 51 11.51 -6.55 -5.93
CA ALA A 51 11.61 -5.10 -5.88
C ALA A 51 11.12 -4.45 -7.19
N ALA A 52 11.28 -5.12 -8.33
CA ALA A 52 10.84 -4.62 -9.63
C ALA A 52 9.32 -4.41 -9.69
N ALA A 53 8.53 -5.28 -9.05
CA ALA A 53 7.08 -5.10 -8.92
C ALA A 53 6.73 -3.83 -8.12
N ALA A 54 7.41 -3.60 -6.99
CA ALA A 54 7.19 -2.40 -6.17
C ALA A 54 7.55 -1.11 -6.93
N VAL A 55 8.66 -1.11 -7.67
CA VAL A 55 9.09 0.03 -8.49
C VAL A 55 8.08 0.34 -9.60
N GLN A 56 7.52 -0.68 -10.26
CA GLN A 56 6.48 -0.50 -11.27
C GLN A 56 5.23 0.18 -10.70
N VAL A 57 4.76 -0.29 -9.54
CA VAL A 57 3.61 0.32 -8.85
C VAL A 57 3.91 1.77 -8.50
N LEU A 58 5.05 2.03 -7.85
CA LEU A 58 5.48 3.37 -7.46
C LEU A 58 5.52 4.33 -8.66
N LEU A 59 6.16 3.95 -9.76
CA LEU A 59 6.28 4.80 -10.95
C LEU A 59 4.93 5.00 -11.64
N ALA A 60 4.07 3.98 -11.68
CA ALA A 60 2.73 4.12 -12.25
C ALA A 60 1.89 5.17 -11.50
N HIS A 61 1.94 5.19 -10.16
CA HIS A 61 1.28 6.23 -9.36
C HIS A 61 1.89 7.62 -9.63
N MET A 62 3.22 7.75 -9.62
CA MET A 62 3.88 9.04 -9.84
C MET A 62 3.62 9.61 -11.25
N LEU A 63 3.52 8.75 -12.26
CA LEU A 63 3.19 9.13 -13.64
C LEU A 63 1.75 9.61 -13.80
N ARG A 64 0.83 9.19 -12.92
CA ARG A 64 -0.53 9.75 -12.84
C ARG A 64 -0.61 11.07 -12.07
N GLY A 65 0.53 11.57 -11.57
CA GLY A 65 0.60 12.79 -10.75
C GLY A 65 0.26 12.56 -9.28
N GLU A 66 0.17 11.30 -8.86
CA GLU A 66 -0.09 10.95 -7.47
C GLU A 66 1.20 11.01 -6.65
N ARG A 67 1.08 11.43 -5.38
CA ARG A 67 2.20 11.38 -4.42
C ARG A 67 2.27 9.98 -3.84
N VAL A 68 3.47 9.39 -3.82
CA VAL A 68 3.69 8.06 -3.27
C VAL A 68 4.41 8.16 -1.92
N ALA A 69 3.99 7.35 -0.97
CA ALA A 69 4.66 7.15 0.32
C ALA A 69 5.20 5.72 0.40
N VAL A 70 6.47 5.57 0.75
CA VAL A 70 7.06 4.26 1.07
C VAL A 70 7.11 4.13 2.58
N LEU A 71 6.55 3.04 3.11
CA LEU A 71 6.51 2.72 4.54
C LEU A 71 7.13 1.34 4.79
N ALA A 72 7.87 1.22 5.88
CA ALA A 72 8.34 -0.08 6.36
C ALA A 72 7.23 -0.81 7.14
N GLU A 73 7.19 -2.14 7.06
CA GLU A 73 6.14 -2.95 7.70
C GLU A 73 6.14 -2.90 9.23
N ASP A 74 7.29 -2.62 9.85
CA ASP A 74 7.47 -2.46 11.30
C ASP A 74 7.17 -1.02 11.77
N GLN A 75 6.72 -0.15 10.87
CA GLN A 75 6.31 1.20 11.19
C GLN A 75 5.14 1.20 12.18
N GLU A 76 5.27 2.04 13.21
CA GLU A 76 4.24 2.22 14.22
C GLU A 76 3.23 3.29 13.80
N LEU A 77 1.95 2.95 13.91
CA LEU A 77 0.84 3.77 13.48
C LEU A 77 -0.07 4.10 14.66
N SER A 78 -0.48 5.36 14.74
CA SER A 78 -1.55 5.81 15.63
C SER A 78 -2.90 5.26 15.17
N PRO A 79 -3.90 5.16 16.07
CA PRO A 79 -5.26 4.78 15.68
C PRO A 79 -5.86 5.66 14.57
N THR A 80 -5.42 6.92 14.46
CA THR A 80 -5.86 7.83 13.40
C THR A 80 -5.28 7.45 12.03
N GLU A 81 -3.99 7.10 11.97
CA GLU A 81 -3.34 6.63 10.74
C GLU A 81 -3.91 5.27 10.31
N VAL A 82 -4.16 4.38 11.28
CA VAL A 82 -4.82 3.09 11.02
C VAL A 82 -6.23 3.29 10.45
N ALA A 83 -7.01 4.21 11.00
CA ALA A 83 -8.35 4.53 10.52
C ALA A 83 -8.35 4.94 9.05
N ALA A 84 -7.40 5.80 8.65
CA ALA A 84 -7.23 6.20 7.26
C ALA A 84 -6.88 5.02 6.33
N ILE A 85 -6.02 4.09 6.77
CA ILE A 85 -5.61 2.93 5.97
C ILE A 85 -6.75 1.92 5.79
N LEU A 86 -7.51 1.68 6.87
CA LEU A 86 -8.61 0.73 6.89
C LEU A 86 -9.92 1.30 6.32
N GLY A 87 -10.01 2.61 6.08
CA GLY A 87 -11.23 3.26 5.61
C GLY A 87 -12.37 3.24 6.62
N ILE A 88 -12.05 3.18 7.92
CA ILE A 88 -13.04 3.12 9.02
C ILE A 88 -12.81 4.23 10.04
N SER A 89 -13.80 4.47 10.91
CA SER A 89 -13.68 5.50 11.94
C SER A 89 -12.66 5.15 13.03
N ARG A 90 -11.98 6.17 13.58
CA ARG A 90 -11.04 6.01 14.71
C ARG A 90 -11.67 5.26 15.91
N PRO A 91 -12.90 5.54 16.35
CA PRO A 91 -13.52 4.77 17.43
C PRO A 91 -13.64 3.28 17.11
N LEU A 92 -13.92 2.92 15.85
CA LEU A 92 -13.97 1.51 15.45
C LEU A 92 -12.58 0.86 15.47
N VAL A 93 -11.54 1.58 15.08
CA VAL A 93 -10.15 1.09 15.24
C VAL A 93 -9.84 0.81 16.71
N VAL A 94 -10.16 1.75 17.60
CA VAL A 94 -9.93 1.57 19.05
C VAL A 94 -10.73 0.38 19.58
N LEU A 95 -11.98 0.20 19.14
CA LEU A 95 -12.78 -0.98 19.50
C LEU A 95 -12.13 -2.29 19.04
N ARG A 96 -11.58 -2.33 17.82
CA ARG A 96 -10.85 -3.50 17.29
C ARG A 96 -9.57 -3.78 18.10
N MET A 97 -8.86 -2.73 18.50
CA MET A 97 -7.70 -2.84 19.40
C MET A 97 -8.12 -3.44 20.76
N ASP A 98 -9.14 -2.87 21.39
CA ASP A 98 -9.61 -3.29 22.72
C ASP A 98 -10.19 -4.72 22.71
N ARG A 99 -10.73 -5.17 21.58
CA ARG A 99 -11.19 -6.56 21.38
C ARG A 99 -10.07 -7.56 21.05
N GLY A 100 -8.87 -7.09 20.77
CA GLY A 100 -7.73 -7.93 20.36
C GLY A 100 -7.70 -8.29 18.87
N ASP A 101 -8.61 -7.76 18.05
CA ASP A 101 -8.62 -7.97 16.59
C ASP A 101 -7.42 -7.29 15.91
N LEU A 102 -6.91 -6.22 16.51
CA LEU A 102 -5.73 -5.48 16.07
C LEU A 102 -4.70 -5.41 17.20
N PRO A 103 -3.58 -6.14 17.09
CA PRO A 103 -2.46 -6.01 18.01
C PRO A 103 -1.98 -4.56 18.12
N PHE A 104 -1.75 -4.10 19.35
CA PHE A 104 -1.21 -2.79 19.63
C PHE A 104 -0.35 -2.82 20.88
N ARG A 105 0.50 -1.81 21.03
CA ARG A 105 1.25 -1.54 22.25
C ARG A 105 1.14 -0.08 22.65
N TYR A 106 1.50 0.21 23.90
CA TYR A 106 1.62 1.58 24.35
C TYR A 106 3.04 2.12 24.07
N VAL A 107 3.09 3.33 23.53
CA VAL A 107 4.28 4.18 23.46
C VAL A 107 3.99 5.41 24.30
N GLY A 108 4.51 5.43 25.52
CA GLY A 108 4.07 6.38 26.54
C GLY A 108 2.57 6.22 26.82
N LYS A 109 1.78 7.28 26.62
CA LYS A 109 0.32 7.28 26.82
C LYS A 109 -0.49 6.91 25.57
N HIS A 110 0.17 6.67 24.44
CA HIS A 110 -0.51 6.49 23.16
C HIS A 110 -0.45 5.04 22.68
N ARG A 111 -1.57 4.55 22.13
CA ARG A 111 -1.63 3.25 21.45
C ARG A 111 -0.93 3.34 20.09
N ARG A 112 -0.19 2.30 19.72
CA ARG A 112 0.47 2.13 18.43
C ARG A 112 0.27 0.70 17.93
N ALA A 113 -0.12 0.55 16.66
CA ALA A 113 -0.15 -0.73 15.96
C ALA A 113 0.93 -0.76 14.89
N LEU A 114 1.46 -1.95 14.59
CA LEU A 114 2.42 -2.12 13.50
C LEU A 114 1.68 -2.15 12.16
N LEU A 115 2.25 -1.54 11.12
CA LEU A 115 1.66 -1.52 9.79
C LEU A 115 1.35 -2.92 9.27
N LYS A 116 2.23 -3.90 9.49
CA LYS A 116 1.98 -5.31 9.12
C LYS A 116 0.68 -5.87 9.68
N ASP A 117 0.36 -5.55 10.94
CA ASP A 117 -0.83 -6.07 11.62
C ASP A 117 -2.09 -5.38 11.10
N VAL A 118 -1.98 -4.09 10.76
CA VAL A 118 -3.03 -3.30 10.13
C VAL A 118 -3.35 -3.83 8.73
N LEU A 119 -2.33 -4.09 7.91
CA LEU A 119 -2.50 -4.66 6.58
C LEU A 119 -3.08 -6.08 6.64
N GLY A 120 -2.63 -6.89 7.60
CA GLY A 120 -3.22 -8.21 7.84
C GLY A 120 -4.70 -8.16 8.24
N LEU A 121 -5.10 -7.17 9.05
CA LEU A 121 -6.52 -6.93 9.34
C LEU A 121 -7.28 -6.47 8.10
N LYS A 122 -6.72 -5.56 7.29
CA LYS A 122 -7.33 -5.07 6.06
C LYS A 122 -7.65 -6.22 5.10
N SER A 123 -6.68 -7.10 4.83
CA SER A 123 -6.91 -8.25 3.96
C SER A 123 -8.03 -9.16 4.45
N ARG A 124 -8.18 -9.36 5.77
CA ARG A 124 -9.30 -10.12 6.34
C ARG A 124 -10.64 -9.42 6.15
N LEU A 125 -10.68 -8.08 6.29
CA LEU A 125 -11.88 -7.30 6.07
C LEU A 125 -12.30 -7.30 4.60
N ASP A 126 -11.35 -7.17 3.67
CA ASP A 126 -11.60 -7.16 2.23
C ASP A 126 -12.17 -8.51 1.77
N VAL A 127 -11.62 -9.63 2.24
CA VAL A 127 -12.15 -10.98 1.94
C VAL A 127 -13.59 -11.14 2.47
N ARG A 128 -13.86 -10.63 3.68
CA ARG A 128 -15.21 -10.68 4.25
C ARG A 128 -16.18 -9.81 3.46
N GLN A 129 -15.76 -8.62 3.03
CA GLN A 129 -16.59 -7.73 2.23
C GLN A 129 -16.94 -8.36 0.89
N ALA A 130 -15.95 -8.92 0.19
CA ALA A 130 -16.17 -9.63 -1.07
C ALA A 130 -17.17 -10.79 -0.94
N ALA A 131 -17.12 -11.54 0.16
CA ALA A 131 -18.08 -12.61 0.42
C ALA A 131 -19.51 -12.07 0.67
N VAL A 132 -19.64 -10.91 1.33
CA VAL A 132 -20.95 -10.26 1.52
C VAL A 132 -21.49 -9.73 0.20
N ASP A 133 -20.64 -9.12 -0.61
CA ASP A 133 -21.02 -8.58 -1.92
C ASP A 133 -21.48 -9.69 -2.86
N ALA A 134 -20.80 -10.84 -2.88
CA ALA A 134 -21.21 -12.00 -3.66
C ALA A 134 -22.59 -12.55 -3.22
N LEU A 135 -22.86 -12.60 -1.91
CA LEU A 135 -24.18 -13.00 -1.41
C LEU A 135 -25.28 -12.00 -1.78
N ALA A 136 -24.95 -10.71 -1.83
CA ALA A 136 -25.89 -9.68 -2.26
C ALA A 136 -26.21 -9.80 -3.75
N GLU A 137 -25.19 -10.04 -4.59
CA GLU A 137 -25.34 -10.28 -6.03
C GLU A 137 -26.21 -11.52 -6.30
N ASP A 138 -25.92 -12.66 -5.66
CA ASP A 138 -26.75 -13.88 -5.76
C ASP A 138 -28.21 -13.63 -5.36
N THR A 139 -28.44 -12.81 -4.32
CA THR A 139 -29.79 -12.46 -3.86
C THR A 139 -30.51 -11.58 -4.87
N GLU A 140 -29.83 -10.59 -5.45
CA GLU A 140 -30.38 -9.71 -6.47
C GLU A 140 -30.72 -10.48 -7.76
N ASP A 141 -29.86 -11.40 -8.20
CA ASP A 141 -30.11 -12.30 -9.32
C ASP A 141 -31.34 -13.20 -9.08
N LEU A 142 -31.52 -13.69 -7.84
CA LEU A 142 -32.68 -14.50 -7.48
C LEU A 142 -33.98 -13.69 -7.53
N ILE A 143 -33.96 -12.43 -7.04
CA ILE A 143 -35.09 -11.51 -7.10
C ILE A 143 -35.45 -11.18 -8.56
N GLN A 144 -34.45 -10.89 -9.39
CA GLN A 144 -34.67 -10.52 -10.80
C GLN A 144 -35.13 -11.71 -11.66
N THR A 145 -34.58 -12.90 -11.43
CA THR A 145 -34.86 -14.10 -12.24
C THR A 145 -36.12 -14.83 -11.80
N HIS A 146 -36.44 -14.81 -10.51
CA HIS A 146 -37.51 -15.61 -9.92
C HIS A 146 -38.60 -14.80 -9.20
N GLY A 147 -38.51 -13.47 -9.17
CA GLY A 147 -39.61 -12.59 -8.76
C GLY A 147 -40.09 -12.80 -7.33
N LEU A 148 -39.14 -12.92 -6.38
CA LEU A 148 -39.43 -12.85 -4.95
C LEU A 148 -39.69 -11.41 -4.50
#